data_AF-A0A0K6GA57-F1
#
_entry.id   AF-A0A0K6GA57-F1
#
_cell.length_a   1.000
_cell.length_b   1.000
_cell.length_c   1.000
_cell.angle_alpha   90.00
_cell.angle_beta   90.00
_cell.angle_gamma   90.00
#
_symmetry.space_group_name_H-M   'P 1'
#
loop_
_entity.id
_entity.type
_entity.pdbx_description
1 polymer ?
#
loop_
_entity_poly.entity_id
_entity_poly.type
_entity_poly.pdbx_seq_one_letter_code
_entity_poly.pdbx_strand_id
1 'polypeptide(L)'
;MKLSIAVALALSANGVFGHYIFNKLITNGATGAAFANIRPVSSNSPVEDVSSIDMRCNVGGASGSGTTTTTLAAGSTAGFVLDNTIYHPGPLAVYLGKAPTTAAAWDGSGANWFKIYELGATFDPFKFLAMDQSTFTFTIPKSIPSGDYLLRIEQIGLHVAGAPQFYISCAQITVTGGGSAIPTKVSIPGYVTKDDPSLTVNIWYPTPTAYKVPGPTLFGFGLGIFVIEIHPVLRHDTGPGIRVSRPPGNGSAKRRRDMTDYTEEWITTGDDMRLYTRRYLPTSGEGVARGKWGASGIKAAILFVHGFIEHVGRYEHVFPRYSAVGIAVLSYDQRGFGRSALDTANRSPSAKYGKTSWAEQHSDIQTMLNLLREGVSSHVPIFLMGHSMGGGLVLSFPTRPPTAPFIPKSEVVLSISGIIATSPLIRQTAPAPKWKVFAGGLVSKLPFGGSSMTVPAEVNPEDLSHDPAVGLAYKKDPYVIFEGTTKGVYDMLTGGKELAEHDVTNWPPELPLLVIHGTEDKACSCPAAEQFVKEAPAKDKTFVPFEGGYHELHNETDGMQDKLFQTVSDWVDAHLAKAAKL
;
A
#
# COMPACT_ATOMS: atom_id res chain seq x y z
N MET A 1 -7.43 -43.82 59.27
CA MET A 1 -5.96 -43.94 59.32
C MET A 1 -5.51 -44.82 58.16
N LYS A 2 -4.32 -44.56 57.61
CA LYS A 2 -3.74 -45.14 56.37
C LYS A 2 -4.25 -44.51 55.06
N LEU A 3 -3.37 -44.56 54.06
CA LEU A 3 -3.15 -43.58 53.00
C LEU A 3 -2.82 -44.33 51.69
N SER A 4 -3.02 -43.65 50.56
CA SER A 4 -2.33 -43.85 49.26
C SER A 4 -2.87 -44.86 48.23
N ILE A 5 -2.62 -44.49 46.96
CA ILE A 5 -2.71 -45.25 45.70
C ILE A 5 -4.16 -45.42 45.16
N ALA A 6 -4.51 -45.06 43.91
CA ALA A 6 -3.69 -44.73 42.72
C ALA A 6 -4.14 -43.43 42.00
N VAL A 7 -3.17 -42.72 41.41
CA VAL A 7 -3.38 -41.76 40.32
C VAL A 7 -3.06 -42.45 39.00
N ALA A 8 -4.06 -42.74 38.18
CA ALA A 8 -3.93 -43.01 36.74
C ALA A 8 -5.31 -43.19 36.08
N LEU A 9 -5.77 -42.21 35.29
CA LEU A 9 -6.43 -42.40 33.97
C LEU A 9 -6.84 -41.03 33.40
N ALA A 10 -5.95 -40.39 32.63
CA ALA A 10 -6.27 -39.22 31.79
C ALA A 10 -5.23 -39.05 30.66
N LEU A 11 -4.87 -40.14 29.98
CA LEU A 11 -4.04 -40.12 28.77
C LEU A 11 -4.77 -40.80 27.62
N SER A 12 -6.01 -40.34 27.35
CA SER A 12 -6.52 -40.35 25.99
C SER A 12 -5.72 -39.31 25.21
N ALA A 13 -4.59 -39.73 24.65
CA ALA A 13 -3.84 -38.92 23.69
C ALA A 13 -4.73 -38.68 22.47
N ASN A 14 -5.38 -37.51 22.44
CA ASN A 14 -5.85 -36.95 21.18
C ASN A 14 -4.61 -36.66 20.35
N GLY A 15 -4.24 -37.61 19.50
CA GLY A 15 -3.28 -37.40 18.43
C GLY A 15 -3.87 -36.37 17.48
N VAL A 16 -3.68 -35.09 17.78
CA VAL A 16 -4.00 -33.98 16.88
C VAL A 16 -2.98 -34.06 15.75
N PHE A 17 -3.32 -34.83 14.72
CA PHE A 17 -2.62 -34.79 13.44
C PHE A 17 -2.85 -33.41 12.82
N GLY A 18 -1.97 -32.48 13.17
CA GLY A 18 -1.99 -31.10 12.72
C GLY A 18 -1.55 -30.97 11.26
N HIS A 19 -2.36 -31.46 10.33
CA HIS A 19 -2.26 -31.14 8.90
C HIS A 19 -3.53 -30.45 8.37
N TYR A 20 -3.40 -29.75 7.26
CA TYR A 20 -4.48 -29.10 6.51
C TYR A 20 -4.15 -29.07 5.02
N ILE A 21 -5.16 -28.89 4.17
CA ILE A 21 -4.99 -28.83 2.72
C ILE A 21 -5.94 -27.83 2.05
N PHE A 22 -5.41 -27.07 1.10
CA PHE A 22 -6.16 -26.20 0.20
C PHE A 22 -6.96 -27.04 -0.80
N ASN A 23 -8.15 -27.49 -0.41
CA ASN A 23 -8.93 -28.43 -1.22
C ASN A 23 -9.99 -27.78 -2.12
N LYS A 24 -10.36 -26.51 -1.94
CA LYS A 24 -11.34 -25.81 -2.79
C LYS A 24 -10.75 -24.56 -3.43
N LEU A 25 -11.18 -24.28 -4.65
CA LEU A 25 -10.82 -23.06 -5.38
C LEU A 25 -11.98 -22.06 -5.33
N ILE A 26 -11.66 -20.78 -5.16
CA ILE A 26 -12.57 -19.65 -5.34
C ILE A 26 -12.37 -19.12 -6.76
N THR A 27 -13.46 -19.03 -7.53
CA THR A 27 -13.48 -18.44 -8.87
C THR A 27 -14.77 -17.67 -9.08
N ASN A 28 -14.72 -16.51 -9.73
CA ASN A 28 -15.91 -15.71 -10.06
C ASN A 28 -16.79 -15.38 -8.83
N GLY A 29 -16.17 -15.18 -7.66
CA GLY A 29 -16.86 -14.89 -6.40
C GLY A 29 -17.51 -16.08 -5.69
N ALA A 30 -17.33 -17.32 -6.19
CA ALA A 30 -17.91 -18.52 -5.61
C ALA A 30 -16.84 -19.58 -5.27
N THR A 31 -17.04 -20.31 -4.18
CA THR A 31 -16.19 -21.43 -3.76
C THR A 31 -16.68 -22.73 -4.42
N GLY A 32 -15.80 -23.39 -5.18
CA GLY A 32 -16.09 -24.67 -5.83
C GLY A 32 -16.11 -25.86 -4.85
N ALA A 33 -16.49 -27.03 -5.37
CA ALA A 33 -16.40 -28.29 -4.63
C ALA A 33 -14.94 -28.73 -4.40
N ALA A 34 -14.72 -29.54 -3.37
CA ALA A 34 -13.38 -30.02 -3.03
C ALA A 34 -12.77 -30.85 -4.18
N PHE A 35 -11.52 -30.54 -4.53
CA PHE A 35 -10.74 -31.13 -5.63
C PHE A 35 -11.41 -31.07 -7.03
N ALA A 36 -12.43 -30.22 -7.22
CA ALA A 36 -13.07 -30.05 -8.53
C ALA A 36 -12.10 -29.44 -9.56
N ASN A 37 -11.38 -28.38 -9.15
CA ASN A 37 -10.37 -27.69 -9.96
C ASN A 37 -8.96 -27.80 -9.40
N ILE A 38 -8.81 -28.36 -8.20
CA ILE A 38 -7.53 -28.60 -7.53
C ILE A 38 -7.19 -30.07 -7.70
N ARG A 39 -5.95 -30.34 -8.08
CA ARG A 39 -5.46 -31.71 -8.26
C ARG A 39 -5.55 -32.46 -6.93
N PRO A 40 -6.14 -33.68 -6.90
CA PRO A 40 -6.11 -34.50 -5.70
C PRO A 40 -4.66 -34.89 -5.39
N VAL A 41 -4.39 -35.06 -4.10
CA VAL A 41 -3.07 -35.44 -3.57
C VAL A 41 -3.22 -36.66 -2.68
N SER A 42 -2.15 -37.42 -2.50
CA SER A 42 -2.18 -38.70 -1.76
C SER A 42 -2.20 -38.53 -0.24
N SER A 43 -1.83 -37.36 0.29
CA SER A 43 -1.87 -37.03 1.72
C SER A 43 -2.01 -35.52 1.95
N ASN A 44 -2.53 -35.12 3.11
CA ASN A 44 -2.44 -33.74 3.60
C ASN A 44 -1.13 -33.47 4.40
N SER A 45 -0.27 -34.48 4.57
CA SER A 45 1.08 -34.32 5.10
C SER A 45 1.87 -33.26 4.31
N PRO A 46 2.77 -32.50 4.96
CA PRO A 46 3.66 -31.57 4.28
C PRO A 46 4.71 -32.29 3.44
N VAL A 47 5.19 -31.59 2.41
CA VAL A 47 6.46 -31.91 1.73
C VAL A 47 7.59 -31.26 2.52
N GLU A 48 8.63 -32.02 2.89
CA GLU A 48 9.75 -31.52 3.70
C GLU A 48 11.06 -31.41 2.89
N ASP A 49 11.21 -32.23 1.84
CA ASP A 49 12.35 -32.15 0.92
C ASP A 49 12.12 -31.09 -0.17
N VAL A 50 12.78 -29.94 -0.01
CA VAL A 50 12.79 -28.83 -0.98
C VAL A 50 13.33 -29.19 -2.38
N SER A 51 14.02 -30.32 -2.52
CA SER A 51 14.50 -30.86 -3.78
C SER A 51 13.57 -31.90 -4.42
N SER A 52 12.52 -32.34 -3.72
CA SER A 52 11.52 -33.27 -4.26
C SER A 52 10.70 -32.67 -5.39
N ILE A 53 10.34 -33.49 -6.37
CA ILE A 53 9.38 -33.13 -7.43
C ILE A 53 7.99 -32.78 -6.85
N ASP A 54 7.65 -33.30 -5.67
CA ASP A 54 6.39 -33.02 -4.98
C ASP A 54 6.27 -31.54 -4.57
N MET A 55 7.38 -30.79 -4.51
CA MET A 55 7.36 -29.35 -4.31
C MET A 55 6.50 -28.60 -5.35
N ARG A 56 6.26 -29.20 -6.52
CA ARG A 56 5.41 -28.60 -7.56
C ARG A 56 3.95 -28.54 -7.14
N CYS A 57 3.33 -29.69 -6.90
CA CYS A 57 1.88 -29.82 -6.73
C CYS A 57 1.47 -30.80 -5.62
N ASN A 58 2.39 -31.08 -4.68
CA ASN A 58 2.28 -32.06 -3.60
C ASN A 58 2.25 -33.52 -4.11
N VAL A 59 2.39 -34.47 -3.19
CA VAL A 59 2.47 -35.91 -3.45
C VAL A 59 1.24 -36.38 -4.23
N GLY A 60 1.45 -36.95 -5.41
CA GLY A 60 0.38 -37.40 -6.31
C GLY A 60 -0.24 -36.31 -7.21
N GLY A 61 -0.04 -35.03 -6.91
CA GLY A 61 -0.54 -33.90 -7.70
C GLY A 61 0.21 -33.63 -9.01
N ALA A 62 1.12 -34.51 -9.43
CA ALA A 62 1.86 -34.41 -10.68
C ALA A 62 0.96 -34.57 -11.93
N SER A 63 -0.17 -35.27 -11.83
CA SER A 63 -1.14 -35.44 -12.92
C SER A 63 -2.39 -34.60 -12.71
N GLY A 64 -2.92 -34.03 -13.80
CA GLY A 64 -4.19 -33.33 -13.82
C GLY A 64 -5.40 -34.19 -14.20
N SER A 65 -5.20 -35.48 -14.42
CA SER A 65 -6.23 -36.41 -14.89
C SER A 65 -7.38 -36.52 -13.89
N GLY A 66 -8.62 -36.30 -14.33
CA GLY A 66 -9.82 -36.31 -13.48
C GLY A 66 -10.13 -34.98 -12.79
N THR A 67 -9.23 -34.00 -12.80
CA THR A 67 -9.48 -32.64 -12.30
C THR A 67 -9.95 -31.74 -13.44
N THR A 68 -11.01 -30.96 -13.21
CA THR A 68 -11.54 -30.04 -14.24
C THR A 68 -10.74 -28.74 -14.31
N THR A 69 -10.48 -28.22 -15.51
CA THR A 69 -9.89 -26.89 -15.71
C THR A 69 -11.01 -25.85 -15.72
N THR A 70 -10.87 -24.77 -14.94
CA THR A 70 -11.85 -23.67 -14.88
C THR A 70 -11.33 -22.40 -15.55
N THR A 71 -12.22 -21.62 -16.16
CA THR A 71 -11.85 -20.39 -16.87
C THR A 71 -11.92 -19.18 -15.95
N LEU A 72 -10.85 -18.39 -15.95
CA LEU A 72 -10.75 -17.11 -15.27
C LEU A 72 -10.40 -16.00 -16.27
N ALA A 73 -10.94 -14.80 -16.07
CA ALA A 73 -10.48 -13.62 -16.77
C ALA A 73 -9.19 -13.10 -16.11
N ALA A 74 -8.22 -12.63 -16.89
CA ALA A 74 -7.09 -11.89 -16.36
C ALA A 74 -7.59 -10.61 -15.67
N GLY A 75 -7.11 -10.33 -14.46
CA GLY A 75 -7.63 -9.30 -13.58
C GLY A 75 -8.81 -9.71 -12.71
N SER A 76 -9.30 -10.96 -12.77
CA SER A 76 -10.32 -11.47 -11.84
C SER A 76 -9.71 -11.99 -10.53
N THR A 77 -10.51 -11.98 -9.48
CA THR A 77 -10.15 -12.57 -8.18
C THR A 77 -10.27 -14.10 -8.24
N ALA A 78 -9.21 -14.76 -7.85
CA ALA A 78 -9.16 -16.20 -7.54
C ALA A 78 -8.81 -16.38 -6.05
N GLY A 79 -8.89 -17.61 -5.57
CA GLY A 79 -8.52 -17.91 -4.19
C GLY A 79 -8.53 -19.39 -3.86
N PHE A 80 -8.09 -19.74 -2.66
CA PHE A 80 -8.14 -21.09 -2.14
C PHE A 80 -8.82 -21.10 -0.77
N VAL A 81 -9.55 -22.18 -0.48
CA VAL A 81 -10.12 -22.48 0.84
C VAL A 81 -9.55 -23.81 1.30
N LEU A 82 -9.17 -23.87 2.58
CA LEU A 82 -8.67 -25.08 3.21
C LEU A 82 -9.81 -25.95 3.79
N ASP A 83 -9.50 -27.21 4.08
CA ASP A 83 -10.34 -28.08 4.91
C ASP A 83 -10.35 -27.68 6.40
N ASN A 84 -9.30 -27.00 6.86
CA ASN A 84 -9.11 -26.55 8.24
C ASN A 84 -8.31 -25.22 8.28
N THR A 85 -8.34 -24.53 9.41
CA THR A 85 -7.60 -23.27 9.61
C THR A 85 -6.09 -23.53 9.77
N ILE A 86 -5.25 -22.61 9.27
CA ILE A 86 -3.80 -22.65 9.47
C ILE A 86 -3.45 -22.30 10.93
N TYR A 87 -2.86 -23.27 11.65
CA TYR A 87 -2.26 -23.08 12.98
C TYR A 87 -0.74 -23.22 12.99
N HIS A 88 -0.11 -23.64 11.88
CA HIS A 88 1.36 -23.63 11.79
C HIS A 88 1.85 -22.23 11.42
N PRO A 89 2.69 -21.59 12.24
CA PRO A 89 3.30 -20.31 11.90
C PRO A 89 4.19 -20.43 10.66
N GLY A 90 3.98 -19.54 9.70
CA GLY A 90 4.89 -19.30 8.58
C GLY A 90 4.19 -18.64 7.38
N PRO A 91 4.93 -18.28 6.32
CA PRO A 91 4.41 -17.49 5.21
C PRO A 91 3.50 -18.30 4.29
N LEU A 92 2.84 -17.58 3.38
CA LEU A 92 2.08 -18.14 2.27
C LEU A 92 2.47 -17.46 0.95
N ALA A 93 2.54 -18.21 -0.15
CA ALA A 93 2.82 -17.67 -1.47
C ALA A 93 2.00 -18.39 -2.56
N VAL A 94 1.75 -17.68 -3.67
CA VAL A 94 0.99 -18.18 -4.82
C VAL A 94 1.76 -17.93 -6.09
N TYR A 95 1.76 -18.91 -6.99
CA TYR A 95 2.50 -18.93 -8.24
C TYR A 95 1.60 -19.29 -9.40
N LEU A 96 1.91 -18.74 -10.56
CA LEU A 96 1.39 -19.21 -11.84
C LEU A 96 2.51 -19.89 -12.62
N GLY A 97 2.23 -21.08 -13.13
CA GLY A 97 3.06 -21.76 -14.12
C GLY A 97 2.28 -21.85 -15.43
N LYS A 98 2.78 -21.25 -16.52
CA LYS A 98 2.11 -21.40 -17.82
C LYS A 98 2.36 -22.80 -18.36
N ALA A 99 1.31 -23.56 -18.65
CA ALA A 99 1.43 -24.88 -19.22
C ALA A 99 2.01 -24.79 -20.65
N PRO A 100 3.00 -25.62 -21.01
CA PRO A 100 3.48 -25.73 -22.39
C PRO A 100 2.42 -26.28 -23.36
N THR A 101 1.45 -27.05 -22.84
CA THR A 101 0.31 -27.61 -23.59
C THR A 101 -1.00 -27.28 -22.87
N THR A 102 -1.50 -28.18 -22.02
CA THR A 102 -2.70 -27.97 -21.19
C THR A 102 -2.36 -28.08 -19.71
N ALA A 103 -3.16 -27.43 -18.87
CA ALA A 103 -3.00 -27.50 -17.42
C ALA A 103 -3.18 -28.94 -16.90
N ALA A 104 -4.00 -29.76 -17.57
CA ALA A 104 -4.22 -31.15 -17.21
C ALA A 104 -3.03 -32.08 -17.53
N ALA A 105 -2.30 -31.82 -18.62
CA ALA A 105 -1.23 -32.69 -19.11
C ALA A 105 0.17 -32.34 -18.56
N TRP A 106 0.38 -31.11 -18.09
CA TRP A 106 1.69 -30.65 -17.62
C TRP A 106 1.94 -30.98 -16.14
N ASP A 107 3.11 -31.51 -15.82
CA ASP A 107 3.52 -31.96 -14.47
C ASP A 107 4.12 -30.84 -13.59
N GLY A 108 4.12 -29.60 -14.07
CA GLY A 108 4.78 -28.48 -13.40
C GLY A 108 6.29 -28.39 -13.63
N SER A 109 6.87 -29.19 -14.53
CA SER A 109 8.33 -29.19 -14.79
C SER A 109 8.86 -27.94 -15.53
N GLY A 110 10.15 -27.67 -15.31
CA GLY A 110 10.92 -26.63 -16.00
C GLY A 110 10.74 -25.23 -15.40
N ALA A 111 11.51 -24.29 -15.95
CA ALA A 111 11.52 -22.88 -15.53
C ALA A 111 10.27 -22.15 -16.07
N ASN A 112 9.11 -22.47 -15.50
CA ASN A 112 7.80 -22.00 -15.96
C ASN A 112 7.02 -21.19 -14.91
N TRP A 113 7.47 -21.19 -13.65
CA TRP A 113 6.75 -20.63 -12.52
C TRP A 113 7.16 -19.20 -12.20
N PHE A 114 6.20 -18.36 -11.85
CA PHE A 114 6.43 -17.01 -11.33
C PHE A 114 5.45 -16.72 -10.19
N LYS A 115 5.92 -16.02 -9.15
CA LYS A 115 5.13 -15.69 -7.96
C LYS A 115 4.16 -14.54 -8.28
N ILE A 116 2.88 -14.65 -7.90
CA ILE A 116 1.86 -13.61 -8.12
C ILE A 116 1.25 -13.03 -6.85
N TYR A 117 1.44 -13.68 -5.70
CA TYR A 117 1.01 -13.19 -4.39
C TYR A 117 1.91 -13.78 -3.29
N GLU A 118 2.11 -13.04 -2.21
CA GLU A 118 2.76 -13.52 -0.98
C GLU A 118 2.21 -12.82 0.26
N LEU A 119 2.27 -13.52 1.38
CA LEU A 119 1.77 -13.09 2.68
C LEU A 119 2.80 -13.45 3.76
N GLY A 120 3.39 -12.43 4.39
CA GLY A 120 4.54 -12.55 5.28
C GLY A 120 4.19 -12.54 6.78
N ALA A 121 5.09 -11.97 7.58
CA ALA A 121 4.94 -11.78 9.01
C ALA A 121 4.67 -10.32 9.38
N THR A 122 4.34 -10.10 10.65
CA THR A 122 4.32 -8.85 11.41
C THR A 122 5.39 -8.97 12.49
N PHE A 123 5.90 -7.87 13.05
CA PHE A 123 7.01 -7.94 14.03
C PHE A 123 6.70 -7.38 15.42
N ASP A 124 5.64 -6.59 15.58
CA ASP A 124 5.16 -6.12 16.88
C ASP A 124 3.62 -6.27 17.01
N PRO A 125 3.11 -7.34 17.65
CA PRO A 125 3.83 -8.56 18.01
C PRO A 125 4.25 -9.37 16.77
N PHE A 126 5.22 -10.27 16.94
CA PHE A 126 5.59 -11.18 15.86
C PHE A 126 4.49 -12.21 15.58
N LYS A 127 3.95 -12.20 14.36
CA LYS A 127 2.92 -13.15 13.90
C LYS A 127 2.97 -13.31 12.38
N PHE A 128 2.82 -14.53 11.87
CA PHE A 128 2.57 -14.75 10.44
C PHE A 128 1.13 -14.41 10.07
N LEU A 129 0.93 -13.61 9.02
CA LEU A 129 -0.38 -13.12 8.59
C LEU A 129 -1.31 -14.22 8.06
N ALA A 130 -0.76 -15.36 7.62
CA ALA A 130 -1.53 -16.54 7.22
C ALA A 130 -2.12 -17.34 8.40
N MET A 131 -1.66 -17.08 9.63
CA MET A 131 -2.09 -17.79 10.83
C MET A 131 -3.53 -17.43 11.20
N ASP A 132 -4.28 -18.42 11.67
CA ASP A 132 -5.72 -18.37 11.98
C ASP A 132 -6.63 -18.11 10.75
N GLN A 133 -6.10 -18.21 9.53
CA GLN A 133 -6.88 -18.09 8.29
C GLN A 133 -7.17 -19.45 7.66
N SER A 134 -8.32 -19.58 7.01
CA SER A 134 -8.75 -20.76 6.25
C SER A 134 -9.11 -20.47 4.78
N THR A 135 -9.02 -19.20 4.36
CA THR A 135 -9.40 -18.72 3.04
C THR A 135 -8.44 -17.62 2.60
N PHE A 136 -7.98 -17.68 1.34
CA PHE A 136 -7.05 -16.71 0.76
C PHE A 136 -7.53 -16.32 -0.63
N THR A 137 -7.56 -15.02 -0.92
CA THR A 137 -7.92 -14.48 -2.23
C THR A 137 -6.83 -13.56 -2.77
N PHE A 138 -6.72 -13.51 -4.10
CA PHE A 138 -5.71 -12.74 -4.83
C PHE A 138 -6.17 -12.51 -6.26
N THR A 139 -5.60 -11.51 -6.93
CA THR A 139 -5.96 -11.17 -8.32
C THR A 139 -5.06 -11.91 -9.30
N ILE A 140 -5.64 -12.56 -10.32
CA ILE A 140 -4.88 -13.06 -11.48
C ILE A 140 -4.35 -11.83 -12.25
N PRO A 141 -3.03 -11.66 -12.47
CA PRO A 141 -2.53 -10.42 -13.08
C PRO A 141 -3.06 -10.20 -14.50
N LYS A 142 -3.52 -8.98 -14.83
CA LYS A 142 -4.07 -8.63 -16.16
C LYS A 142 -3.08 -8.83 -17.31
N SER A 143 -1.79 -8.61 -17.02
CA SER A 143 -0.74 -8.54 -18.03
C SER A 143 -0.26 -9.90 -18.56
N ILE A 144 -0.55 -11.02 -17.89
CA ILE A 144 -0.05 -12.34 -18.31
C ILE A 144 -0.72 -12.82 -19.60
N PRO A 145 -0.02 -13.60 -20.44
CA PRO A 145 -0.61 -14.25 -21.60
C PRO A 145 -1.87 -15.06 -21.29
N SER A 146 -2.86 -15.01 -22.18
CA SER A 146 -3.95 -15.99 -22.16
C SER A 146 -3.40 -17.42 -22.41
N GLY A 147 -4.12 -18.43 -21.91
CA GLY A 147 -3.79 -19.85 -22.05
C GLY A 147 -3.96 -20.64 -20.75
N ASP A 148 -3.50 -21.88 -20.76
CA ASP A 148 -3.59 -22.78 -19.60
C ASP A 148 -2.46 -22.55 -18.59
N TYR A 149 -2.81 -22.63 -17.31
CA TYR A 149 -1.91 -22.47 -16.19
C TYR A 149 -2.16 -23.49 -15.08
N LEU A 150 -1.09 -23.88 -14.39
CA LEU A 150 -1.18 -24.34 -13.02
C LEU A 150 -1.11 -23.12 -12.09
N LEU A 151 -2.12 -22.98 -11.24
CA LEU A 151 -2.17 -22.01 -10.15
C LEU A 151 -1.80 -22.75 -8.85
N ARG A 152 -0.60 -22.50 -8.35
CA ARG A 152 -0.03 -23.18 -7.17
C ARG A 152 -0.10 -22.28 -5.95
N ILE A 153 -0.61 -22.80 -4.84
CA ILE A 153 -0.49 -22.18 -3.51
C ILE A 153 0.45 -23.01 -2.64
N GLU A 154 1.22 -22.33 -1.80
CA GLU A 154 2.01 -22.94 -0.73
C GLU A 154 1.86 -22.17 0.58
N GLN A 155 1.74 -22.90 1.68
CA GLN A 155 2.04 -22.40 3.02
C GLN A 155 3.29 -23.14 3.52
N ILE A 156 4.18 -22.44 4.23
CA ILE A 156 5.40 -23.03 4.78
C ILE A 156 5.31 -22.99 6.31
N GLY A 157 5.15 -24.13 6.97
CA GLY A 157 5.22 -24.24 8.42
C GLY A 157 6.67 -24.16 8.92
N LEU A 158 6.94 -23.23 9.83
CA LEU A 158 8.28 -22.96 10.40
C LEU A 158 8.33 -23.19 11.92
N HIS A 159 7.36 -23.92 12.47
CA HIS A 159 7.28 -24.20 13.91
C HIS A 159 8.41 -25.10 14.41
N VAL A 160 9.01 -25.92 13.55
CA VAL A 160 10.26 -26.63 13.82
C VAL A 160 11.40 -25.86 13.13
N ALA A 161 12.25 -25.22 13.93
CA ALA A 161 13.38 -24.45 13.40
C ALA A 161 14.33 -25.35 12.59
N GLY A 162 14.63 -24.96 11.34
CA GLY A 162 15.48 -25.73 10.42
C GLY A 162 14.80 -26.93 9.74
N ALA A 163 13.52 -27.20 9.99
CA ALA A 163 12.76 -28.26 9.34
C ALA A 163 11.43 -27.69 8.76
N PRO A 164 11.50 -26.97 7.61
CA PRO A 164 10.33 -26.34 7.00
C PRO A 164 9.36 -27.39 6.44
N GLN A 165 8.06 -27.14 6.61
CA GLN A 165 6.98 -28.01 6.16
C GLN A 165 6.12 -27.34 5.09
N PHE A 166 6.12 -27.84 3.86
CA PHE A 166 5.41 -27.21 2.74
C PHE A 166 4.03 -27.85 2.50
N TYR A 167 2.98 -27.08 2.74
CA TYR A 167 1.59 -27.43 2.46
C TYR A 167 1.20 -26.85 1.09
N ILE A 168 1.21 -27.70 0.07
CA ILE A 168 1.11 -27.29 -1.35
C ILE A 168 -0.19 -27.80 -1.98
N SER A 169 -0.76 -27.03 -2.91
CA SER A 169 -1.83 -27.49 -3.80
C SER A 169 -1.79 -26.77 -5.15
N CYS A 170 -2.15 -27.47 -6.23
CA CYS A 170 -2.24 -26.92 -7.59
C CYS A 170 -3.66 -26.96 -8.13
N ALA A 171 -4.17 -25.82 -8.58
CA ALA A 171 -5.37 -25.70 -9.37
C ALA A 171 -5.07 -25.63 -10.87
N GLN A 172 -6.04 -26.04 -11.68
CA GLN A 172 -5.98 -26.02 -13.14
C GLN A 172 -6.89 -24.92 -13.66
N ILE A 173 -6.31 -23.90 -14.30
CA ILE A 173 -7.06 -22.76 -14.81
C ILE A 173 -6.71 -22.45 -16.26
N THR A 174 -7.68 -21.95 -17.01
CA THR A 174 -7.47 -21.29 -18.30
C THR A 174 -7.66 -19.79 -18.10
N VAL A 175 -6.61 -19.01 -18.34
CA VAL A 175 -6.66 -17.54 -18.26
C VAL A 175 -7.07 -16.99 -19.63
N THR A 176 -8.05 -16.09 -19.63
CA THR A 176 -8.61 -15.42 -20.83
C THR A 176 -8.54 -13.91 -20.68
N GLY A 177 -8.47 -13.17 -21.79
CA GLY A 177 -8.37 -11.70 -21.76
C GLY A 177 -7.06 -11.15 -21.18
N GLY A 178 -6.02 -11.98 -21.12
CA GLY A 178 -4.69 -11.61 -20.64
C GLY A 178 -3.81 -10.93 -21.70
N GLY A 179 -2.83 -10.14 -21.23
CA GLY A 179 -1.87 -9.38 -22.04
C GLY A 179 -0.70 -10.20 -22.63
N SER A 180 0.48 -9.59 -22.72
CA SER A 180 1.67 -10.14 -23.42
C SER A 180 2.92 -10.30 -22.52
N ALA A 181 2.75 -10.36 -21.20
CA ALA A 181 3.88 -10.42 -20.27
C ALA A 181 4.83 -11.60 -20.49
N ILE A 182 6.12 -11.34 -20.30
CA ILE A 182 7.16 -12.36 -20.19
C ILE A 182 7.69 -12.30 -18.75
N PRO A 183 7.01 -12.93 -17.77
CA PRO A 183 7.52 -13.00 -16.39
C PRO A 183 8.88 -13.69 -16.34
N THR A 184 9.78 -13.22 -15.48
CA THR A 184 10.95 -13.99 -15.07
C THR A 184 10.48 -15.25 -14.36
N LYS A 185 10.97 -16.41 -14.79
CA LYS A 185 10.47 -17.71 -14.33
C LYS A 185 11.54 -18.52 -13.59
N VAL A 186 11.10 -19.36 -12.66
CA VAL A 186 11.92 -20.30 -11.90
C VAL A 186 11.42 -21.73 -12.10
N SER A 187 12.30 -22.69 -11.81
CA SER A 187 11.93 -24.11 -11.69
C SER A 187 11.42 -24.41 -10.28
N ILE A 188 10.44 -25.30 -10.19
CA ILE A 188 10.03 -25.93 -8.93
C ILE A 188 10.19 -27.45 -9.11
N PRO A 189 10.90 -28.16 -8.22
CA PRO A 189 11.83 -27.66 -7.20
C PRO A 189 12.99 -26.84 -7.80
N GLY A 190 13.76 -26.17 -6.92
CA GLY A 190 14.98 -25.42 -7.28
C GLY A 190 14.93 -23.89 -7.09
N TYR A 191 13.76 -23.32 -6.82
CA TYR A 191 13.60 -21.88 -6.52
C TYR A 191 14.01 -21.48 -5.09
N VAL A 192 14.22 -22.47 -4.21
CA VAL A 192 14.73 -22.36 -2.84
C VAL A 192 15.76 -23.47 -2.59
N THR A 193 16.65 -23.27 -1.61
CA THR A 193 17.60 -24.29 -1.15
C THR A 193 17.30 -24.67 0.30
N LYS A 194 17.78 -25.83 0.76
CA LYS A 194 17.58 -26.29 2.15
C LYS A 194 18.18 -25.34 3.20
N ASP A 195 19.17 -24.55 2.78
CA ASP A 195 19.92 -23.62 3.63
C ASP A 195 19.44 -22.16 3.45
N ASP A 196 18.27 -21.93 2.81
CA ASP A 196 17.68 -20.59 2.68
C ASP A 196 17.42 -20.01 4.09
N PRO A 197 17.93 -18.80 4.43
CA PRO A 197 17.72 -18.18 5.74
C PRO A 197 16.24 -18.02 6.12
N SER A 198 15.36 -17.89 5.12
CA SER A 198 13.90 -17.74 5.28
C SER A 198 13.21 -19.05 5.70
N LEU A 199 13.86 -20.19 5.44
CA LEU A 199 13.39 -21.54 5.80
C LEU A 199 14.04 -22.06 7.09
N THR A 200 15.25 -21.61 7.38
CA THR A 200 16.05 -22.04 8.54
C THR A 200 15.92 -21.14 9.77
N VAL A 201 15.19 -20.02 9.67
CA VAL A 201 14.98 -19.07 10.77
C VAL A 201 14.35 -19.73 12.01
N ASN A 202 14.86 -19.36 13.20
CA ASN A 202 14.19 -19.64 14.46
C ASN A 202 13.13 -18.57 14.73
N ILE A 203 11.86 -18.96 14.74
CA ILE A 203 10.73 -18.05 14.92
C ILE A 203 10.34 -17.82 16.39
N TRP A 204 10.96 -18.56 17.32
CA TRP A 204 10.59 -18.58 18.74
C TRP A 204 11.48 -17.70 19.61
N TYR A 205 12.80 -17.82 19.46
CA TYR A 205 13.77 -16.99 20.18
C TYR A 205 15.17 -16.98 19.52
N PRO A 206 15.80 -15.80 19.33
CA PRO A 206 15.23 -14.47 19.50
C PRO A 206 14.08 -14.26 18.51
N THR A 207 13.03 -13.56 18.93
CA THR A 207 11.88 -13.26 18.08
C THR A 207 12.34 -12.49 16.84
N PRO A 208 12.02 -12.91 15.61
CA PRO A 208 12.42 -12.19 14.41
C PRO A 208 11.88 -10.75 14.41
N THR A 209 12.70 -9.80 13.97
CA THR A 209 12.32 -8.40 13.73
C THR A 209 12.19 -8.06 12.25
N ALA A 210 12.58 -9.01 11.38
CA ALA A 210 12.38 -8.98 9.94
C ALA A 210 12.22 -10.43 9.42
N TYR A 211 11.50 -10.61 8.30
CA TYR A 211 11.30 -11.89 7.64
C TYR A 211 11.06 -11.64 6.15
N LYS A 212 11.76 -12.39 5.29
CA LYS A 212 11.58 -12.37 3.83
C LYS A 212 10.80 -13.61 3.43
N VAL A 213 9.76 -13.47 2.60
CA VAL A 213 9.09 -14.64 2.01
C VAL A 213 10.04 -15.26 0.96
N PRO A 214 10.33 -16.57 1.04
CA PRO A 214 11.29 -17.22 0.16
C PRO A 214 10.86 -17.21 -1.32
N GLY A 215 11.80 -17.54 -2.20
CA GLY A 215 11.56 -17.70 -3.64
C GLY A 215 11.70 -16.40 -4.47
N PRO A 216 11.26 -16.43 -5.75
CA PRO A 216 11.47 -15.32 -6.69
C PRO A 216 10.73 -14.05 -6.28
N THR A 217 11.18 -12.91 -6.83
CA THR A 217 10.47 -11.63 -6.75
C THR A 217 9.04 -11.77 -7.26
N LEU A 218 8.13 -11.02 -6.63
CA LEU A 218 6.73 -10.95 -7.02
C LEU A 218 6.60 -10.42 -8.46
N PHE A 219 5.80 -11.09 -9.29
CA PHE A 219 5.52 -10.64 -10.65
C PHE A 219 4.70 -9.35 -10.65
N GLY A 220 4.97 -8.46 -11.60
CA GLY A 220 4.53 -7.06 -11.58
C GLY A 220 5.48 -6.14 -10.80
N PHE A 221 6.32 -6.69 -9.92
CA PHE A 221 7.29 -5.94 -9.10
C PHE A 221 8.71 -5.89 -9.73
N GLY A 222 8.78 -5.90 -11.06
CA GLY A 222 10.04 -5.88 -11.82
C GLY A 222 9.96 -4.93 -13.02
N LEU A 223 11.07 -4.25 -13.30
CA LEU A 223 11.24 -3.24 -14.36
C LEU A 223 10.86 -3.79 -15.75
N GLY A 224 9.59 -3.62 -16.15
CA GLY A 224 9.06 -4.17 -17.41
C GLY A 224 7.82 -3.43 -17.90
N ILE A 225 7.94 -2.79 -19.06
CA ILE A 225 6.95 -1.90 -19.67
C ILE A 225 5.69 -2.68 -20.09
N PHE A 226 4.50 -2.23 -19.64
CA PHE A 226 3.21 -2.68 -20.16
C PHE A 226 2.47 -1.59 -20.93
N VAL A 227 2.14 -1.88 -22.19
CA VAL A 227 1.26 -1.06 -23.01
C VAL A 227 -0.19 -1.46 -22.72
N ILE A 228 -1.01 -0.50 -22.28
CA ILE A 228 -2.44 -0.72 -22.03
C ILE A 228 -3.28 -0.09 -23.15
N GLU A 229 -4.08 -0.91 -23.84
CA GLU A 229 -5.18 -0.44 -24.68
C GLU A 229 -6.37 -0.01 -23.82
N ILE A 230 -6.98 1.12 -24.18
CA ILE A 230 -8.08 1.76 -23.44
C ILE A 230 -9.35 1.75 -24.30
N HIS A 231 -10.42 1.17 -23.76
CA HIS A 231 -11.77 1.29 -24.33
C HIS A 231 -12.51 2.47 -23.68
N PRO A 232 -13.26 3.29 -24.45
CA PRO A 232 -13.93 4.48 -23.92
C PRO A 232 -15.27 4.14 -23.24
N VAL A 233 -15.55 4.80 -22.11
CA VAL A 233 -16.86 4.75 -21.43
C VAL A 233 -17.75 5.89 -21.90
N LEU A 234 -19.04 5.60 -22.10
CA LEU A 234 -20.06 6.52 -22.60
C LEU A 234 -20.46 7.58 -21.56
N ARG A 235 -20.81 8.79 -22.03
CA ARG A 235 -21.39 9.87 -21.21
C ARG A 235 -22.91 9.76 -21.13
N HIS A 236 -23.47 10.24 -20.02
CA HIS A 236 -24.85 10.69 -19.93
C HIS A 236 -24.90 12.08 -19.27
N ASP A 237 -25.60 13.03 -19.90
CA ASP A 237 -25.88 14.38 -19.36
C ASP A 237 -27.26 14.40 -18.68
N THR A 238 -27.43 15.20 -17.61
CA THR A 238 -28.34 16.39 -17.55
C THR A 238 -28.33 17.02 -16.13
N GLY A 239 -28.45 18.36 -16.05
CA GLY A 239 -28.33 19.18 -14.81
C GLY A 239 -29.65 19.44 -14.06
N PRO A 240 -29.95 20.63 -13.48
CA PRO A 240 -29.19 21.90 -13.34
C PRO A 240 -28.84 22.22 -11.84
N GLY A 241 -28.27 23.37 -11.43
CA GLY A 241 -27.70 24.52 -12.14
C GLY A 241 -28.26 25.91 -11.72
N ILE A 242 -27.62 26.62 -10.77
CA ILE A 242 -27.97 28.00 -10.32
C ILE A 242 -27.01 29.03 -10.93
N ARG A 243 -27.54 30.18 -11.39
CA ARG A 243 -26.77 31.30 -11.97
C ARG A 243 -26.87 32.56 -11.10
N VAL A 244 -25.80 33.36 -11.08
CA VAL A 244 -25.82 34.80 -10.74
C VAL A 244 -25.21 35.58 -11.91
N SER A 245 -25.73 36.77 -12.21
CA SER A 245 -25.57 37.47 -13.49
C SER A 245 -24.92 38.85 -13.38
N ARG A 246 -24.18 39.25 -14.43
CA ARG A 246 -23.84 40.67 -14.76
C ARG A 246 -23.54 40.82 -16.28
N PRO A 247 -23.43 42.04 -16.85
CA PRO A 247 -24.01 42.35 -18.18
C PRO A 247 -23.02 42.25 -19.36
N PRO A 248 -23.49 42.44 -20.62
CA PRO A 248 -22.74 42.02 -21.80
C PRO A 248 -21.72 43.06 -22.31
N GLY A 249 -20.57 42.54 -22.77
CA GLY A 249 -19.62 43.25 -23.64
C GLY A 249 -19.25 42.34 -24.82
N ASN A 250 -19.40 42.84 -26.05
CA ASN A 250 -19.16 42.07 -27.28
C ASN A 250 -17.67 41.72 -27.46
N GLY A 251 -17.37 40.45 -27.75
CA GLY A 251 -16.03 40.00 -28.14
C GLY A 251 -16.01 38.50 -28.46
N SER A 252 -15.58 38.14 -29.66
CA SER A 252 -15.59 36.76 -30.16
C SER A 252 -14.60 35.86 -29.41
N ALA A 253 -15.11 34.83 -28.72
CA ALA A 253 -14.28 33.79 -28.11
C ALA A 253 -14.64 32.41 -28.67
N LYS A 254 -13.63 31.72 -29.23
CA LYS A 254 -13.68 30.27 -29.48
C LYS A 254 -14.08 29.56 -28.18
N ARG A 255 -14.94 28.53 -28.25
CA ARG A 255 -15.19 27.63 -27.11
C ARG A 255 -13.88 27.01 -26.66
N ARG A 256 -13.27 27.53 -25.58
CA ARG A 256 -12.33 26.74 -24.79
C ARG A 256 -13.14 25.59 -24.20
N ARG A 257 -12.66 24.36 -24.38
CA ARG A 257 -13.01 23.28 -23.45
C ARG A 257 -12.23 23.60 -22.18
N ASP A 258 -12.89 23.68 -21.04
CA ASP A 258 -12.18 23.62 -19.76
C ASP A 258 -11.48 22.25 -19.71
N MET A 259 -10.16 22.28 -19.83
CA MET A 259 -9.29 21.13 -19.64
C MET A 259 -8.53 21.41 -18.36
N THR A 260 -8.92 20.74 -17.28
CA THR A 260 -8.16 20.72 -16.03
C THR A 260 -6.72 20.28 -16.31
N ASP A 261 -5.76 20.82 -15.55
CA ASP A 261 -4.34 20.46 -15.68
C ASP A 261 -3.98 19.18 -14.91
N TYR A 262 -5.01 18.40 -14.53
CA TYR A 262 -4.89 17.07 -13.95
C TYR A 262 -5.88 16.08 -14.58
N THR A 263 -5.57 14.80 -14.43
CA THR A 263 -6.49 13.68 -14.67
C THR A 263 -6.88 13.01 -13.36
N GLU A 264 -8.13 12.55 -13.28
CA GLU A 264 -8.69 11.86 -12.12
C GLU A 264 -8.78 10.35 -12.37
N GLU A 265 -8.47 9.53 -11.36
CA GLU A 265 -8.66 8.07 -11.43
C GLU A 265 -9.02 7.50 -10.05
N TRP A 266 -9.81 6.43 -10.02
CA TRP A 266 -10.07 5.64 -8.81
C TRP A 266 -9.18 4.40 -8.79
N ILE A 267 -8.34 4.29 -7.77
CA ILE A 267 -7.42 3.17 -7.56
C ILE A 267 -7.97 2.26 -6.48
N THR A 268 -8.02 0.96 -6.73
CA THR A 268 -8.38 -0.05 -5.71
C THR A 268 -7.10 -0.63 -5.12
N THR A 269 -6.96 -0.54 -3.79
CA THR A 269 -5.85 -1.13 -3.03
C THR A 269 -6.02 -2.65 -2.87
N GLY A 270 -5.00 -3.31 -2.32
CA GLY A 270 -5.04 -4.75 -2.04
C GLY A 270 -6.06 -5.19 -0.96
N ASP A 271 -6.63 -4.24 -0.21
CA ASP A 271 -7.70 -4.44 0.78
C ASP A 271 -9.07 -3.90 0.32
N ASP A 272 -9.27 -3.82 -1.00
CA ASP A 272 -10.50 -3.34 -1.66
C ASP A 272 -10.91 -1.90 -1.29
N MET A 273 -9.99 -1.07 -0.79
CA MET A 273 -10.22 0.37 -0.59
C MET A 273 -10.09 1.11 -1.93
N ARG A 274 -11.16 1.81 -2.33
CA ARG A 274 -11.20 2.67 -3.51
C ARG A 274 -10.76 4.08 -3.11
N LEU A 275 -9.60 4.48 -3.61
CA LEU A 275 -8.99 5.79 -3.36
C LEU A 275 -9.14 6.66 -4.61
N TYR A 276 -9.68 7.87 -4.44
CA TYR A 276 -9.73 8.88 -5.49
C TYR A 276 -8.35 9.52 -5.64
N THR A 277 -7.88 9.68 -6.87
CA THR A 277 -6.55 10.19 -7.19
C THR A 277 -6.60 11.32 -8.21
N ARG A 278 -5.61 12.22 -8.15
CA ARG A 278 -5.30 13.22 -9.17
C ARG A 278 -3.85 13.09 -9.61
N ARG A 279 -3.62 13.21 -10.93
CA ARG A 279 -2.29 13.23 -11.53
C ARG A 279 -2.06 14.51 -12.32
N TYR A 280 -0.92 15.15 -12.08
CA TYR A 280 -0.47 16.35 -12.76
C TYR A 280 0.79 15.98 -13.54
N LEU A 281 0.73 16.04 -14.86
CA LEU A 281 1.81 15.59 -15.76
C LEU A 281 2.34 16.78 -16.58
N PRO A 282 3.67 16.88 -16.81
CA PRO A 282 4.25 17.93 -17.64
C PRO A 282 3.62 18.02 -19.03
N THR A 283 3.45 19.25 -19.52
CA THR A 283 2.72 19.54 -20.77
C THR A 283 3.61 19.70 -22.00
N SER A 284 4.93 19.63 -21.86
CA SER A 284 5.91 19.79 -22.94
C SER A 284 6.74 18.53 -23.20
N GLY A 285 6.60 18.02 -24.42
CA GLY A 285 7.27 16.85 -24.98
C GLY A 285 6.58 16.46 -26.28
N GLU A 286 7.32 16.21 -27.37
CA GLU A 286 6.68 15.83 -28.64
C GLU A 286 5.91 14.51 -28.46
N GLY A 287 4.62 14.52 -28.83
CA GLY A 287 3.76 13.33 -28.87
C GLY A 287 2.90 13.03 -27.63
N VAL A 288 2.92 13.84 -26.57
CA VAL A 288 2.22 13.51 -25.31
C VAL A 288 0.71 13.76 -25.38
N ALA A 289 -0.07 12.68 -25.38
CA ALA A 289 -1.50 12.73 -25.06
C ALA A 289 -1.69 12.90 -23.54
N ARG A 290 -2.36 13.98 -23.10
CA ARG A 290 -2.73 14.18 -21.69
C ARG A 290 -3.42 12.92 -21.13
N GLY A 291 -2.96 12.41 -19.99
CA GLY A 291 -3.58 11.29 -19.29
C GLY A 291 -3.04 9.89 -19.61
N LYS A 292 -1.94 9.76 -20.34
CA LYS A 292 -1.14 8.52 -20.34
C LYS A 292 0.18 8.73 -19.59
N TRP A 293 0.45 7.81 -18.66
CA TRP A 293 1.80 7.56 -18.14
C TRP A 293 2.77 7.26 -19.31
N GLY A 294 4.03 7.70 -19.20
CA GLY A 294 5.00 7.66 -20.31
C GLY A 294 5.14 8.96 -21.13
N ALA A 295 4.78 10.11 -20.57
CA ALA A 295 5.10 11.41 -21.17
C ALA A 295 6.62 11.63 -21.26
N SER A 296 7.11 12.03 -22.43
CA SER A 296 8.48 12.56 -22.59
C SER A 296 8.62 13.86 -21.80
N GLY A 297 9.74 14.07 -21.11
CA GLY A 297 10.03 15.30 -20.37
C GLY A 297 9.80 15.28 -18.84
N ILE A 298 9.40 14.15 -18.24
CA ILE A 298 9.36 14.02 -16.77
C ILE A 298 10.80 13.93 -16.22
N LYS A 299 11.24 14.93 -15.45
CA LYS A 299 12.57 14.95 -14.79
C LYS A 299 12.59 14.28 -13.42
N ALA A 300 11.47 14.34 -12.71
CA ALA A 300 11.24 13.76 -11.39
C ALA A 300 9.74 13.51 -11.19
N ALA A 301 9.40 12.72 -10.18
CA ALA A 301 8.02 12.51 -9.77
C ALA A 301 7.86 12.62 -8.25
N ILE A 302 6.71 13.15 -7.82
CA ILE A 302 6.34 13.30 -6.40
C ILE A 302 5.06 12.49 -6.15
N LEU A 303 5.06 11.64 -5.12
CA LEU A 303 3.83 11.21 -4.47
C LEU A 303 3.53 12.21 -3.34
N PHE A 304 2.37 12.86 -3.37
CA PHE A 304 1.94 13.79 -2.32
C PHE A 304 0.84 13.19 -1.43
N VAL A 305 1.05 13.26 -0.11
CA VAL A 305 0.14 12.82 0.95
C VAL A 305 -0.38 14.04 1.74
N HIS A 306 -1.69 14.28 1.70
CA HIS A 306 -2.31 15.44 2.37
C HIS A 306 -2.41 15.29 3.91
N GLY A 307 -2.78 16.36 4.60
CA GLY A 307 -3.02 16.43 6.03
C GLY A 307 -4.33 15.79 6.51
N PHE A 308 -4.65 16.02 7.78
CA PHE A 308 -5.87 15.50 8.42
C PHE A 308 -7.11 16.26 7.94
N ILE A 309 -8.24 15.54 7.78
CA ILE A 309 -9.58 16.02 7.35
C ILE A 309 -9.68 16.79 6.02
N GLU A 310 -8.57 17.04 5.34
CA GLU A 310 -8.53 17.63 4.00
C GLU A 310 -8.52 16.59 2.86
N HIS A 311 -8.28 17.05 1.63
CA HIS A 311 -8.35 16.26 0.40
C HIS A 311 -7.53 16.94 -0.72
N VAL A 312 -7.24 16.21 -1.81
CA VAL A 312 -6.30 16.68 -2.86
C VAL A 312 -6.81 17.86 -3.69
N GLY A 313 -8.10 18.20 -3.59
CA GLY A 313 -8.66 19.38 -4.25
C GLY A 313 -8.09 20.70 -3.71
N ARG A 314 -7.64 20.75 -2.45
CA ARG A 314 -6.99 21.93 -1.85
C ARG A 314 -5.65 22.30 -2.50
N TYR A 315 -5.07 21.42 -3.31
CA TYR A 315 -3.75 21.60 -3.94
C TYR A 315 -3.84 21.87 -5.45
N GLU A 316 -5.04 22.18 -5.97
CA GLU A 316 -5.28 22.37 -7.40
C GLU A 316 -4.48 23.55 -7.99
N HIS A 317 -4.16 24.59 -7.21
CA HIS A 317 -3.25 25.68 -7.60
C HIS A 317 -1.76 25.35 -7.38
N VAL A 318 -1.44 24.32 -6.59
CA VAL A 318 -0.07 23.97 -6.19
C VAL A 318 0.58 23.05 -7.22
N PHE A 319 -0.04 21.91 -7.53
CA PHE A 319 0.59 20.86 -8.33
C PHE A 319 0.79 21.17 -9.83
N PRO A 320 -0.03 22.00 -10.51
CA PRO A 320 0.28 22.45 -11.85
C PRO A 320 1.64 23.15 -11.95
N ARG A 321 2.07 23.88 -10.91
CA ARG A 321 3.37 24.58 -10.85
C ARG A 321 4.53 23.60 -10.98
N TYR A 322 4.49 22.48 -10.24
CA TYR A 322 5.51 21.43 -10.31
C TYR A 322 5.50 20.73 -11.68
N SER A 323 4.33 20.43 -12.23
CA SER A 323 4.22 19.83 -13.56
C SER A 323 4.75 20.74 -14.67
N ALA A 324 4.58 22.06 -14.56
CA ALA A 324 5.09 23.05 -15.51
C ALA A 324 6.63 23.11 -15.57
N VAL A 325 7.33 22.68 -14.51
CA VAL A 325 8.80 22.57 -14.47
C VAL A 325 9.32 21.15 -14.65
N GLY A 326 8.47 20.22 -15.13
CA GLY A 326 8.86 18.84 -15.46
C GLY A 326 8.72 17.82 -14.33
N ILE A 327 8.17 18.21 -13.16
CA ILE A 327 7.97 17.31 -12.01
C ILE A 327 6.54 16.76 -12.05
N ALA A 328 6.38 15.46 -12.33
CA ALA A 328 5.07 14.82 -12.27
C ALA A 328 4.59 14.73 -10.80
N VAL A 329 3.30 14.91 -10.55
CA VAL A 329 2.72 14.73 -9.21
C VAL A 329 1.56 13.74 -9.26
N LEU A 330 1.64 12.68 -8.45
CA LEU A 330 0.50 11.86 -8.06
C LEU A 330 0.07 12.28 -6.65
N SER A 331 -1.23 12.47 -6.45
CA SER A 331 -1.80 12.60 -5.11
C SER A 331 -3.13 11.88 -5.04
N TYR A 332 -3.55 11.53 -3.82
CA TYR A 332 -4.77 10.78 -3.58
C TYR A 332 -5.47 11.24 -2.30
N ASP A 333 -6.80 11.21 -2.32
CA ASP A 333 -7.61 11.34 -1.11
C ASP A 333 -7.36 10.07 -0.30
N GLN A 334 -6.72 10.23 0.87
CA GLN A 334 -6.44 9.12 1.77
C GLN A 334 -7.72 8.43 2.24
N ARG A 335 -7.61 7.15 2.60
CA ARG A 335 -8.72 6.44 3.24
C ARG A 335 -9.24 7.23 4.45
N GLY A 336 -10.55 7.28 4.60
CA GLY A 336 -11.20 8.07 5.63
C GLY A 336 -11.39 9.55 5.30
N PHE A 337 -10.85 10.09 4.20
CA PHE A 337 -10.99 11.51 3.87
C PHE A 337 -11.45 11.75 2.43
N GLY A 338 -11.75 13.01 2.11
CA GLY A 338 -12.11 13.45 0.76
C GLY A 338 -13.23 12.64 0.08
N ARG A 339 -13.13 12.50 -1.23
CA ARG A 339 -13.99 11.65 -2.06
C ARG A 339 -13.86 10.19 -1.70
N SER A 340 -12.67 9.71 -1.33
CA SER A 340 -12.42 8.32 -0.90
C SER A 340 -13.34 7.89 0.25
N ALA A 341 -13.76 8.82 1.12
CA ALA A 341 -14.74 8.57 2.17
C ALA A 341 -16.18 9.05 1.87
N LEU A 342 -16.36 10.05 1.00
CA LEU A 342 -17.64 10.77 0.85
C LEU A 342 -18.35 10.60 -0.50
N ASP A 343 -17.66 10.16 -1.56
CA ASP A 343 -18.29 9.93 -2.86
C ASP A 343 -19.16 8.66 -2.81
N THR A 344 -20.47 8.83 -2.60
CA THR A 344 -21.40 7.71 -2.39
C THR A 344 -21.59 6.81 -3.61
N ALA A 345 -21.15 7.24 -4.80
CA ALA A 345 -21.19 6.42 -6.02
C ALA A 345 -19.91 5.57 -6.19
N ASN A 346 -18.78 5.98 -5.60
CA ASN A 346 -17.47 5.39 -5.87
C ASN A 346 -16.69 4.87 -4.66
N ARG A 347 -16.94 5.36 -3.44
CA ARG A 347 -16.24 4.89 -2.24
C ARG A 347 -16.47 3.40 -1.98
N SER A 348 -15.54 2.73 -1.31
CA SER A 348 -15.73 1.34 -0.89
C SER A 348 -16.87 1.19 0.14
N PRO A 349 -17.59 0.06 0.18
CA PRO A 349 -18.63 -0.18 1.19
C PRO A 349 -18.13 -0.08 2.64
N SER A 350 -16.84 -0.34 2.87
CA SER A 350 -16.15 -0.26 4.16
C SER A 350 -15.68 1.16 4.53
N ALA A 351 -15.78 2.13 3.61
CA ALA A 351 -15.30 3.49 3.78
C ALA A 351 -16.24 4.32 4.67
N LYS A 352 -15.64 5.08 5.59
CA LYS A 352 -16.32 5.99 6.51
C LYS A 352 -15.42 7.20 6.75
N TYR A 353 -16.00 8.40 6.85
CA TYR A 353 -15.20 9.59 7.16
C TYR A 353 -14.47 9.46 8.51
N GLY A 354 -13.21 9.90 8.54
CA GLY A 354 -12.30 9.79 9.66
C GLY A 354 -11.79 8.38 9.96
N LYS A 355 -12.27 7.32 9.26
CA LYS A 355 -11.89 5.93 9.52
C LYS A 355 -10.58 5.60 8.80
N THR A 356 -9.51 5.57 9.56
CA THR A 356 -8.16 5.30 9.08
C THR A 356 -7.25 4.81 10.21
N SER A 357 -6.05 4.36 9.86
CA SER A 357 -4.93 4.09 10.77
C SER A 357 -3.60 4.20 10.04
N TRP A 358 -2.50 4.40 10.76
CA TRP A 358 -1.19 4.60 10.14
C TRP A 358 -0.70 3.39 9.35
N ALA A 359 -0.94 2.17 9.83
CA ALA A 359 -0.59 0.94 9.10
C ALA A 359 -1.34 0.84 7.76
N GLU A 360 -2.63 1.18 7.76
CA GLU A 360 -3.43 1.24 6.53
C GLU A 360 -2.98 2.39 5.60
N GLN A 361 -2.67 3.57 6.15
CA GLN A 361 -2.17 4.72 5.36
C GLN A 361 -0.79 4.46 4.76
N HIS A 362 0.10 3.76 5.46
CA HIS A 362 1.38 3.31 4.91
C HIS A 362 1.18 2.29 3.77
N SER A 363 0.18 1.42 3.88
CA SER A 363 -0.22 0.51 2.79
C SER A 363 -0.70 1.27 1.55
N ASP A 364 -1.50 2.33 1.74
CA ASP A 364 -1.91 3.23 0.67
C ASP A 364 -0.71 3.93 0.04
N ILE A 365 0.23 4.46 0.85
CA ILE A 365 1.45 5.10 0.37
C ILE A 365 2.27 4.15 -0.51
N GLN A 366 2.52 2.90 -0.09
CA GLN A 366 3.23 1.95 -0.97
C GLN A 366 2.44 1.64 -2.25
N THR A 367 1.12 1.45 -2.16
CA THR A 367 0.28 1.22 -3.34
C THR A 367 0.43 2.37 -4.35
N MET A 368 0.45 3.60 -3.86
CA MET A 368 0.59 4.80 -4.68
C MET A 368 2.04 5.04 -5.16
N LEU A 369 3.06 4.66 -4.39
CA LEU A 369 4.47 4.67 -4.82
C LEU A 369 4.71 3.67 -5.96
N ASN A 370 4.13 2.46 -5.87
CA ASN A 370 4.19 1.47 -6.93
C ASN A 370 3.51 1.99 -8.20
N LEU A 371 2.29 2.54 -8.07
CA LEU A 371 1.56 3.15 -9.19
C LEU A 371 2.32 4.32 -9.84
N LEU A 372 2.99 5.15 -9.03
CA LEU A 372 3.84 6.23 -9.53
C LEU A 372 5.06 5.68 -10.28
N ARG A 373 5.69 4.62 -9.73
CA ARG A 373 6.87 3.94 -10.30
C ARG A 373 6.57 3.20 -11.60
N GLU A 374 5.41 2.56 -11.71
CA GLU A 374 4.88 1.99 -12.96
C GLU A 374 4.58 3.08 -14.00
N GLY A 375 4.22 4.28 -13.53
CA GLY A 375 3.82 5.41 -14.37
C GLY A 375 4.95 6.21 -15.03
N VAL A 376 6.18 6.09 -14.53
CA VAL A 376 7.34 6.86 -15.00
C VAL A 376 8.47 5.94 -15.48
N SER A 377 9.35 6.46 -16.33
CA SER A 377 10.53 5.71 -16.75
C SER A 377 11.39 5.32 -15.55
N SER A 378 12.05 4.16 -15.60
CA SER A 378 12.86 3.60 -14.50
C SER A 378 13.85 4.59 -13.87
N HIS A 379 14.50 5.39 -14.71
CA HIS A 379 15.51 6.39 -14.31
C HIS A 379 14.93 7.68 -13.70
N VAL A 380 13.60 7.84 -13.64
CA VAL A 380 12.97 9.03 -13.06
C VAL A 380 13.01 8.90 -11.53
N PRO A 381 13.62 9.83 -10.79
CA PRO A 381 13.60 9.83 -9.33
C PRO A 381 12.19 10.05 -8.79
N ILE A 382 11.83 9.31 -7.73
CA ILE A 382 10.57 9.48 -7.00
C ILE A 382 10.86 10.08 -5.63
N PHE A 383 10.18 11.16 -5.32
CA PHE A 383 10.18 11.79 -4.01
C PHE A 383 8.84 11.54 -3.32
N LEU A 384 8.88 11.36 -2.00
CA LEU A 384 7.68 11.19 -1.19
C LEU A 384 7.47 12.49 -0.39
N MET A 385 6.38 13.20 -0.68
CA MET A 385 6.06 14.49 -0.08
C MET A 385 4.79 14.39 0.78
N GLY A 386 4.75 15.10 1.90
CA GLY A 386 3.55 15.15 2.73
C GLY A 386 3.40 16.44 3.53
N HIS A 387 2.14 16.83 3.78
CA HIS A 387 1.81 17.99 4.61
C HIS A 387 1.12 17.58 5.91
N SER A 388 1.41 18.25 7.03
CA SER A 388 0.69 18.06 8.32
C SER A 388 0.70 16.59 8.78
N MET A 389 -0.46 15.96 9.00
CA MET A 389 -0.58 14.50 9.22
C MET A 389 0.11 13.68 8.12
N GLY A 390 -0.06 14.03 6.85
CA GLY A 390 0.68 13.45 5.72
C GLY A 390 2.18 13.63 5.84
N GLY A 391 2.63 14.78 6.37
CA GLY A 391 4.02 15.03 6.75
C GLY A 391 4.54 14.02 7.79
N GLY A 392 3.76 13.77 8.85
CA GLY A 392 4.08 12.72 9.83
C GLY A 392 4.07 11.31 9.25
N LEU A 393 3.16 11.03 8.30
CA LEU A 393 3.09 9.74 7.59
C LEU A 393 4.30 9.50 6.69
N VAL A 394 4.76 10.50 5.92
CA VAL A 394 5.95 10.34 5.06
C VAL A 394 7.25 10.24 5.85
N LEU A 395 7.36 10.93 7.00
CA LEU A 395 8.52 10.80 7.89
C LEU A 395 8.56 9.46 8.65
N SER A 396 7.39 8.87 8.93
CA SER A 396 7.28 7.56 9.57
C SER A 396 7.40 6.38 8.62
N PHE A 397 7.10 6.57 7.33
CA PHE A 397 7.15 5.53 6.31
C PHE A 397 8.52 4.81 6.18
N PRO A 398 9.68 5.48 6.21
CA PRO A 398 10.99 4.82 6.17
C PRO A 398 11.54 4.41 7.55
N THR A 399 10.95 4.89 8.64
CA THR A 399 11.50 4.77 10.01
C THR A 399 10.77 3.76 10.88
N ARG A 400 9.48 3.50 10.62
CA ARG A 400 8.73 2.51 11.38
C ARG A 400 9.00 1.10 10.91
N PRO A 401 9.19 0.14 11.85
CA PRO A 401 9.11 -1.24 11.49
C PRO A 401 7.69 -1.55 10.97
N PRO A 402 7.57 -2.50 10.04
CA PRO A 402 6.30 -3.07 9.61
C PRO A 402 5.31 -3.40 10.74
N THR A 403 4.20 -2.66 10.80
CA THR A 403 3.06 -2.97 11.67
C THR A 403 1.86 -3.42 10.83
N ALA A 404 1.18 -4.46 11.31
CA ALA A 404 0.26 -5.27 10.51
C ALA A 404 -0.93 -4.49 9.89
N PRO A 405 -1.40 -4.83 8.68
CA PRO A 405 -0.83 -5.77 7.71
C PRO A 405 -0.03 -5.02 6.63
N PHE A 406 0.88 -4.13 7.03
CA PHE A 406 1.75 -3.46 6.08
C PHE A 406 3.23 -3.44 6.48
N ILE A 407 4.06 -3.86 5.52
CA ILE A 407 5.51 -3.93 5.60
C ILE A 407 6.03 -2.98 4.53
N PRO A 408 6.59 -1.80 4.90
CA PRO A 408 7.51 -1.13 4.00
C PRO A 408 8.67 -2.09 3.76
N LYS A 409 8.66 -2.77 2.61
CA LYS A 409 9.83 -3.53 2.18
C LYS A 409 10.94 -2.53 1.97
N SER A 410 12.15 -2.87 2.42
CA SER A 410 13.34 -2.04 2.19
C SER A 410 13.45 -1.63 0.72
N GLU A 411 13.10 -2.51 -0.22
CA GLU A 411 13.04 -2.26 -1.67
C GLU A 411 12.20 -1.01 -2.06
N VAL A 412 11.03 -0.79 -1.45
CA VAL A 412 10.19 0.38 -1.79
C VAL A 412 10.78 1.65 -1.19
N VAL A 413 11.27 1.60 0.05
CA VAL A 413 11.98 2.72 0.70
C VAL A 413 13.27 3.08 -0.06
N LEU A 414 14.02 2.09 -0.54
CA LEU A 414 15.20 2.25 -1.39
C LEU A 414 14.88 2.82 -2.78
N SER A 415 13.63 2.70 -3.25
CA SER A 415 13.18 3.30 -4.52
C SER A 415 12.79 4.79 -4.41
N ILE A 416 12.79 5.34 -3.19
CA ILE A 416 12.54 6.76 -2.90
C ILE A 416 13.88 7.52 -2.92
N SER A 417 13.94 8.56 -3.74
CA SER A 417 15.09 9.44 -3.96
C SER A 417 15.23 10.54 -2.90
N GLY A 418 14.18 10.77 -2.09
CA GLY A 418 14.18 11.69 -0.96
C GLY A 418 12.77 11.91 -0.39
N ILE A 419 12.68 12.38 0.86
CA ILE A 419 11.42 12.71 1.54
C ILE A 419 11.33 14.21 1.81
N ILE A 420 10.14 14.76 1.58
CA ILE A 420 9.85 16.20 1.72
C ILE A 420 8.64 16.37 2.64
N ALA A 421 8.86 16.87 3.86
CA ALA A 421 7.77 17.09 4.83
C ALA A 421 7.50 18.59 5.03
N THR A 422 6.25 19.02 4.85
CA THR A 422 5.82 20.41 5.04
C THR A 422 4.92 20.54 6.27
N SER A 423 5.35 21.37 7.23
CA SER A 423 4.69 21.58 8.52
C SER A 423 4.25 20.27 9.21
N PRO A 424 5.12 19.24 9.32
CA PRO A 424 4.71 17.89 9.69
C PRO A 424 4.16 17.76 11.12
N LEU A 425 3.13 16.92 11.27
CA LEU A 425 2.55 16.57 12.56
C LEU A 425 3.46 15.58 13.32
N ILE A 426 4.51 16.14 13.91
CA ILE A 426 5.41 15.46 14.86
C ILE A 426 4.91 15.75 16.28
N ARG A 427 4.76 17.03 16.65
CA ARG A 427 4.07 17.45 17.88
C ARG A 427 3.12 18.59 17.56
N GLN A 428 1.99 18.65 18.24
CA GLN A 428 1.11 19.82 18.16
C GLN A 428 1.75 21.01 18.89
N THR A 429 1.57 22.24 18.38
CA THR A 429 2.07 23.46 19.07
C THR A 429 1.30 23.69 20.38
N ALA A 430 -0.03 23.48 20.35
CA ALA A 430 -0.89 23.42 21.53
C ALA A 430 -1.44 21.98 21.69
N PRO A 431 -0.77 21.08 22.44
CA PRO A 431 -1.18 19.68 22.54
C PRO A 431 -2.47 19.50 23.35
N ALA A 432 -3.32 18.57 22.89
CA ALA A 432 -4.51 18.17 23.63
C ALA A 432 -4.16 17.65 25.05
N PRO A 433 -4.99 17.94 26.09
CA PRO A 433 -4.73 17.46 27.45
C PRO A 433 -4.52 15.95 27.50
N LYS A 434 -3.43 15.49 28.15
CA LYS A 434 -2.99 14.08 28.16
C LYS A 434 -4.10 13.09 28.55
N TRP A 435 -5.02 13.48 29.44
CA TRP A 435 -6.15 12.65 29.84
C TRP A 435 -7.15 12.38 28.71
N LYS A 436 -7.37 13.32 27.78
CA LYS A 436 -8.23 13.13 26.60
C LYS A 436 -7.59 12.13 25.64
N VAL A 437 -6.28 12.24 25.39
CA VAL A 437 -5.52 11.33 24.53
C VAL A 437 -5.50 9.92 25.12
N PHE A 438 -5.28 9.79 26.43
CA PHE A 438 -5.33 8.51 27.14
C PHE A 438 -6.73 7.87 27.10
N ALA A 439 -7.79 8.63 27.36
CA ALA A 439 -9.16 8.15 27.27
C ALA A 439 -9.52 7.71 25.84
N GLY A 440 -9.13 8.47 24.82
CA GLY A 440 -9.28 8.11 23.41
C GLY A 440 -8.55 6.80 23.07
N GLY A 441 -7.34 6.60 23.60
CA GLY A 441 -6.57 5.36 23.44
C GLY A 441 -7.17 4.13 24.11
N LEU A 442 -7.87 4.29 25.24
CA LEU A 442 -8.63 3.19 25.86
C LEU A 442 -9.87 2.87 25.02
N VAL A 443 -10.63 3.88 24.57
CA VAL A 443 -11.83 3.69 23.75
C VAL A 443 -11.49 3.08 22.37
N SER A 444 -10.39 3.48 21.74
CA SER A 444 -9.96 2.93 20.45
C SER A 444 -9.59 1.44 20.52
N LYS A 445 -9.27 0.93 21.71
CA LYS A 445 -8.94 -0.50 21.95
C LYS A 445 -10.14 -1.34 22.37
N LEU A 446 -11.33 -0.76 22.58
CA LEU A 446 -12.52 -1.52 22.95
C LEU A 446 -13.07 -2.33 21.74
N PRO A 447 -13.43 -3.61 21.93
CA PRO A 447 -14.19 -4.37 20.94
C PRO A 447 -15.59 -3.78 20.74
N PHE A 448 -16.30 -4.22 19.70
CA PHE A 448 -17.65 -3.76 19.34
C PHE A 448 -17.77 -2.27 18.99
N GLY A 449 -16.86 -1.78 18.15
CA GLY A 449 -17.00 -0.50 17.45
C GLY A 449 -16.28 0.70 18.08
N GLY A 450 -15.64 0.53 19.25
CA GLY A 450 -14.91 1.59 19.96
C GLY A 450 -13.86 2.31 19.10
N SER A 451 -13.20 1.61 18.18
CA SER A 451 -12.25 2.12 17.18
C SER A 451 -12.85 2.87 15.98
N SER A 452 -14.15 2.67 15.72
CA SER A 452 -14.89 3.30 14.60
C SER A 452 -15.89 4.37 15.06
N MET A 453 -15.94 4.68 16.36
CA MET A 453 -16.70 5.82 16.88
C MET A 453 -16.15 7.12 16.31
N THR A 454 -17.04 7.98 15.82
CA THR A 454 -16.66 9.32 15.36
C THR A 454 -16.59 10.27 16.55
N VAL A 455 -15.57 11.12 16.60
CA VAL A 455 -15.39 12.18 17.60
C VAL A 455 -15.10 13.52 16.90
N PRO A 456 -15.53 14.66 17.46
CA PRO A 456 -15.10 15.97 16.99
C PRO A 456 -13.58 16.09 17.04
N ALA A 457 -13.00 16.57 15.95
CA ALA A 457 -11.57 16.73 15.77
C ALA A 457 -11.34 18.05 15.01
N GLU A 458 -11.33 19.15 15.77
CA GLU A 458 -11.22 20.50 15.22
C GLU A 458 -9.79 20.80 14.77
N VAL A 459 -9.68 21.38 13.57
CA VAL A 459 -8.50 22.10 13.08
C VAL A 459 -8.93 23.56 12.98
N ASN A 460 -8.27 24.47 13.68
CA ASN A 460 -8.69 25.88 13.67
C ASN A 460 -8.36 26.52 12.30
N PRO A 461 -9.37 26.93 11.49
CA PRO A 461 -9.09 27.39 10.13
C PRO A 461 -8.42 28.77 10.07
N GLU A 462 -8.39 29.51 11.18
CA GLU A 462 -7.67 30.80 11.33
C GLU A 462 -6.17 30.61 11.63
N ASP A 463 -5.75 29.37 11.94
CA ASP A 463 -4.35 29.01 12.18
C ASP A 463 -3.67 28.37 10.96
N LEU A 464 -4.39 28.26 9.83
CA LEU A 464 -3.89 27.66 8.59
C LEU A 464 -3.01 28.62 7.78
N SER A 465 -3.44 29.86 7.61
CA SER A 465 -2.74 30.91 6.85
C SER A 465 -3.18 32.29 7.34
N HIS A 466 -2.34 33.30 7.10
CA HIS A 466 -2.67 34.70 7.25
C HIS A 466 -3.81 35.19 6.32
N ASP A 467 -4.09 34.49 5.21
CA ASP A 467 -5.24 34.82 4.36
C ASP A 467 -6.55 34.25 4.97
N PRO A 468 -7.47 35.11 5.46
CA PRO A 468 -8.75 34.64 6.00
C PRO A 468 -9.62 33.95 4.93
N ALA A 469 -9.38 34.16 3.63
CA ALA A 469 -10.08 33.44 2.57
C ALA A 469 -9.76 31.94 2.57
N VAL A 470 -8.55 31.54 2.98
CA VAL A 470 -8.13 30.13 3.09
C VAL A 470 -8.93 29.44 4.20
N GLY A 471 -9.02 30.05 5.38
CA GLY A 471 -9.84 29.54 6.49
C GLY A 471 -11.34 29.54 6.18
N LEU A 472 -11.84 30.54 5.45
CA LEU A 472 -13.23 30.59 4.99
C LEU A 472 -13.54 29.54 3.91
N ALA A 473 -12.59 29.22 3.03
CA ALA A 473 -12.72 28.15 2.06
C ALA A 473 -12.71 26.78 2.77
N TYR A 474 -11.78 26.56 3.71
CA TYR A 474 -11.72 25.36 4.55
C TYR A 474 -13.04 25.09 5.29
N LYS A 475 -13.62 26.12 5.94
CA LYS A 475 -14.93 26.02 6.63
C LYS A 475 -16.13 25.73 5.70
N LYS A 476 -16.00 25.93 4.39
CA LYS A 476 -17.08 25.77 3.39
C LYS A 476 -16.91 24.53 2.50
N ASP A 477 -15.79 23.83 2.60
CA ASP A 477 -15.45 22.71 1.74
C ASP A 477 -16.30 21.49 2.12
N PRO A 478 -17.13 20.94 1.20
CA PRO A 478 -18.01 19.81 1.51
C PRO A 478 -17.25 18.50 1.77
N TYR A 479 -15.95 18.44 1.48
CA TYR A 479 -15.10 17.30 1.76
C TYR A 479 -14.29 17.42 3.07
N VAL A 480 -14.37 18.58 3.73
CA VAL A 480 -13.76 18.83 5.06
C VAL A 480 -14.83 18.72 6.13
N ILE A 481 -14.71 17.72 7.01
CA ILE A 481 -15.58 17.53 8.16
C ILE A 481 -14.68 17.51 9.40
N PHE A 482 -15.02 18.31 10.42
CA PHE A 482 -14.21 18.49 11.64
C PHE A 482 -14.34 17.30 12.62
N GLU A 483 -14.16 16.09 12.11
CA GLU A 483 -14.42 14.82 12.78
C GLU A 483 -13.37 13.78 12.38
N GLY A 484 -13.02 12.90 13.31
CA GLY A 484 -12.20 11.72 13.03
C GLY A 484 -12.75 10.48 13.74
N THR A 485 -12.36 9.26 13.36
CA THR A 485 -12.62 8.14 14.27
C THR A 485 -11.65 8.17 15.44
N THR A 486 -12.08 7.63 16.58
CA THR A 486 -11.23 7.42 17.76
C THR A 486 -9.89 6.77 17.43
N LYS A 487 -9.87 5.75 16.54
CA LYS A 487 -8.62 5.14 16.06
C LYS A 487 -7.82 6.08 15.18
N GLY A 488 -8.43 6.74 14.19
CA GLY A 488 -7.72 7.67 13.30
C GLY A 488 -7.06 8.83 14.07
N VAL A 489 -7.79 9.45 15.00
CA VAL A 489 -7.28 10.53 15.86
C VAL A 489 -6.22 10.03 16.84
N TYR A 490 -6.41 8.85 17.45
CA TYR A 490 -5.43 8.29 18.39
C TYR A 490 -4.12 7.91 17.68
N ASP A 491 -4.19 7.22 16.55
CA ASP A 491 -3.02 6.82 15.76
C ASP A 491 -2.29 8.05 15.21
N MET A 492 -3.03 9.09 14.80
CA MET A 492 -2.45 10.37 14.37
C MET A 492 -1.64 11.05 15.49
N LEU A 493 -2.24 11.22 16.68
CA LEU A 493 -1.60 11.95 17.78
C LEU A 493 -0.47 11.15 18.44
N THR A 494 -0.65 9.84 18.61
CA THR A 494 0.43 8.98 19.12
C THR A 494 1.51 8.80 18.06
N GLY A 495 1.15 8.63 16.79
CA GLY A 495 2.08 8.51 15.68
C GLY A 495 3.05 9.68 15.59
N GLY A 496 2.59 10.93 15.68
CA GLY A 496 3.52 12.08 15.71
C GLY A 496 4.51 12.01 16.89
N LYS A 497 4.03 11.63 18.08
CA LYS A 497 4.85 11.51 19.30
C LYS A 497 5.92 10.43 19.16
N GLU A 498 5.57 9.22 18.75
CA GLU A 498 6.51 8.10 18.59
C GLU A 498 7.57 8.42 17.52
N LEU A 499 7.20 9.19 16.49
CA LEU A 499 8.11 9.65 15.44
C LEU A 499 9.28 10.50 16.00
N ALA A 500 9.00 11.37 16.99
CA ALA A 500 10.03 12.16 17.67
C ALA A 500 10.79 11.41 18.76
N GLU A 501 10.16 10.42 19.41
CA GLU A 501 10.72 9.80 20.62
C GLU A 501 11.46 8.49 20.34
N HIS A 502 11.14 7.82 19.23
CA HIS A 502 11.67 6.51 18.88
C HIS A 502 12.07 6.40 17.41
N ASP A 503 11.14 6.67 16.48
CA ASP A 503 11.33 6.30 15.07
C ASP A 503 12.45 7.10 14.37
N VAL A 504 12.69 8.36 14.77
CA VAL A 504 13.75 9.22 14.21
C VAL A 504 15.12 8.52 14.15
N THR A 505 15.42 7.64 15.10
CA THR A 505 16.68 6.89 15.17
C THR A 505 16.83 5.81 14.08
N ASN A 506 15.73 5.37 13.48
CA ASN A 506 15.70 4.34 12.44
C ASN A 506 15.87 4.91 11.01
N TRP A 507 16.08 6.23 10.84
CA TRP A 507 16.09 6.84 9.51
C TRP A 507 17.20 6.23 8.63
N PRO A 508 16.92 5.81 7.38
CA PRO A 508 17.94 5.27 6.49
C PRO A 508 19.03 6.32 6.19
N PRO A 509 20.31 6.13 6.56
CA PRO A 509 21.31 7.20 6.51
C PRO A 509 21.57 7.80 5.12
N GLU A 510 21.30 7.05 4.05
CA GLU A 510 21.46 7.52 2.66
C GLU A 510 20.22 8.24 2.10
N LEU A 511 19.05 8.14 2.75
CA LEU A 511 17.79 8.69 2.26
C LEU A 511 17.70 10.19 2.57
N PRO A 512 17.69 11.08 1.54
CA PRO A 512 17.69 12.52 1.77
C PRO A 512 16.40 13.03 2.42
N LEU A 513 16.54 14.00 3.32
CA LEU A 513 15.44 14.56 4.10
C LEU A 513 15.35 16.09 3.96
N LEU A 514 14.24 16.58 3.43
CA LEU A 514 13.86 17.99 3.50
C LEU A 514 12.66 18.17 4.43
N VAL A 515 12.78 19.07 5.40
CA VAL A 515 11.66 19.51 6.23
C VAL A 515 11.52 21.02 6.12
N ILE A 516 10.30 21.50 5.82
CA ILE A 516 9.95 22.91 5.66
C ILE A 516 8.85 23.24 6.66
N HIS A 517 8.97 24.31 7.44
CA HIS A 517 7.99 24.63 8.49
C HIS A 517 7.85 26.14 8.68
N GLY A 518 6.61 26.64 8.84
CA GLY A 518 6.35 28.02 9.25
C GLY A 518 6.71 28.26 10.71
N THR A 519 7.43 29.34 11.04
CA THR A 519 7.88 29.59 12.42
C THR A 519 6.75 29.96 13.39
N GLU A 520 5.61 30.41 12.86
CA GLU A 520 4.40 30.76 13.63
C GLU A 520 3.27 29.73 13.48
N ASP A 521 3.58 28.49 13.05
CA ASP A 521 2.60 27.40 12.97
C ASP A 521 2.02 27.04 14.35
N LYS A 522 0.72 27.32 14.53
CA LYS A 522 -0.05 27.05 15.75
C LYS A 522 -0.68 25.65 15.78
N ALA A 523 -0.68 24.92 14.66
CA ALA A 523 -1.14 23.54 14.58
C ALA A 523 0.01 22.56 14.89
N CYS A 524 1.13 22.65 14.17
CA CYS A 524 2.28 21.76 14.30
C CYS A 524 3.56 22.48 14.74
N SER A 525 4.29 21.89 15.67
CA SER A 525 5.41 22.53 16.35
C SER A 525 6.66 22.59 15.46
N CYS A 526 6.96 23.78 14.92
CA CYS A 526 8.20 24.07 14.19
C CYS A 526 9.48 23.64 14.95
N PRO A 527 9.65 23.93 16.27
CA PRO A 527 10.79 23.42 17.03
C PRO A 527 10.89 21.89 17.09
N ALA A 528 9.76 21.16 17.09
CA ALA A 528 9.79 19.69 17.05
C ALA A 528 10.23 19.15 15.68
N ALA A 529 9.87 19.84 14.59
CA ALA A 529 10.33 19.52 13.25
C ALA A 529 11.82 19.82 13.05
N GLU A 530 12.32 20.94 13.57
CA GLU A 530 13.76 21.24 13.59
C GLU A 530 14.54 20.20 14.40
N GLN A 531 14.03 19.81 15.58
CA GLN A 531 14.65 18.78 16.42
C GLN A 531 14.69 17.41 15.73
N PHE A 532 13.61 17.01 15.05
CA PHE A 532 13.58 15.77 14.28
C PHE A 532 14.68 15.76 13.19
N VAL A 533 14.86 16.86 12.46
CA VAL A 533 15.96 16.96 11.48
C VAL A 533 17.33 16.89 12.17
N LYS A 534 17.52 17.54 13.33
CA LYS A 534 18.78 17.46 14.08
C LYS A 534 19.11 16.01 14.49
N GLU A 535 18.13 15.25 14.95
CA GLU A 535 18.27 13.88 15.46
C GLU A 535 18.37 12.81 14.36
N ALA A 536 17.71 12.98 13.20
CA ALA A 536 17.68 11.97 12.14
C ALA A 536 19.11 11.62 11.63
N PRO A 537 19.54 10.35 11.59
CA PRO A 537 20.87 9.93 11.11
C PRO A 537 21.07 10.05 9.58
N ALA A 538 20.19 10.74 8.86
CA ALA A 538 20.38 11.11 7.47
C ALA A 538 21.69 11.89 7.25
N LYS A 539 22.51 11.45 6.30
CA LYS A 539 23.72 12.15 5.85
C LYS A 539 23.41 13.42 5.06
N ASP A 540 22.24 13.44 4.43
CA ASP A 540 21.77 14.51 3.55
C ASP A 540 20.42 15.00 4.09
N LYS A 541 20.46 16.10 4.84
CA LYS A 541 19.29 16.60 5.56
C LYS A 541 19.26 18.13 5.65
N THR A 542 18.08 18.69 5.45
CA THR A 542 17.88 20.15 5.43
C THR A 542 16.59 20.50 6.17
N PHE A 543 16.69 21.47 7.08
CA PHE A 543 15.54 22.12 7.70
C PHE A 543 15.44 23.55 7.15
N VAL A 544 14.24 23.95 6.69
CA VAL A 544 14.00 25.28 6.12
C VAL A 544 12.86 25.98 6.90
N PRO A 545 13.18 26.90 7.82
CA PRO A 545 12.17 27.72 8.47
C PRO A 545 11.61 28.78 7.51
N PHE A 546 10.29 28.94 7.53
CA PHE A 546 9.57 30.02 6.86
C PHE A 546 9.16 31.04 7.92
N GLU A 547 10.01 32.05 8.08
CA GLU A 547 9.81 33.09 9.10
C GLU A 547 8.45 33.78 8.96
N GLY A 548 7.71 33.86 10.06
CA GLY A 548 6.34 34.39 10.11
C GLY A 548 5.26 33.50 9.48
N GLY A 549 5.59 32.34 8.89
CA GLY A 549 4.59 31.51 8.21
C GLY A 549 3.73 30.68 9.17
N TYR A 550 2.44 30.50 8.86
CA TYR A 550 1.54 29.55 9.54
C TYR A 550 1.62 28.13 8.92
N HIS A 551 0.62 27.30 9.16
CA HIS A 551 0.61 25.87 8.87
C HIS A 551 0.64 25.55 7.36
N GLU A 552 -0.33 26.05 6.60
CA GLU A 552 -0.51 25.79 5.17
C GLU A 552 0.36 26.76 4.33
N LEU A 553 1.69 26.63 4.37
CA LEU A 553 2.64 27.43 3.58
C LEU A 553 2.35 27.47 2.06
N HIS A 554 1.63 26.46 1.55
CA HIS A 554 1.19 26.35 0.16
C HIS A 554 -0.05 27.21 -0.18
N ASN A 555 -0.69 27.78 0.84
CA ASN A 555 -1.80 28.73 0.77
C ASN A 555 -1.44 30.10 1.35
N GLU A 556 -0.22 30.28 1.87
CA GLU A 556 0.18 31.51 2.57
C GLU A 556 0.32 32.77 1.70
N THR A 557 0.39 33.93 2.34
CA THR A 557 0.59 35.23 1.69
C THR A 557 2.07 35.56 1.43
N ASP A 558 2.37 36.82 1.08
CA ASP A 558 3.72 37.41 1.05
C ASP A 558 4.78 36.63 0.25
N GLY A 559 4.35 35.96 -0.82
CA GLY A 559 5.22 35.17 -1.70
C GLY A 559 5.69 33.84 -1.09
N MET A 560 5.16 33.43 0.07
CA MET A 560 5.55 32.16 0.70
C MET A 560 5.21 30.94 -0.17
N GLN A 561 4.12 30.97 -0.94
CA GLN A 561 3.78 29.92 -1.90
C GLN A 561 4.87 29.77 -2.98
N ASP A 562 5.40 30.89 -3.47
CA ASP A 562 6.46 30.91 -4.48
C ASP A 562 7.78 30.44 -3.88
N LYS A 563 8.13 30.91 -2.67
CA LYS A 563 9.30 30.45 -1.93
C LYS A 563 9.22 28.95 -1.63
N LEU A 564 8.06 28.41 -1.26
CA LEU A 564 7.85 26.98 -1.01
C LEU A 564 8.03 26.18 -2.29
N PHE A 565 7.35 26.57 -3.37
CA PHE A 565 7.48 25.96 -4.69
C PHE A 565 8.94 25.92 -5.17
N GLN A 566 9.66 27.04 -5.02
CA GLN A 566 11.07 27.15 -5.40
C GLN A 566 11.96 26.26 -4.52
N THR A 567 11.78 26.29 -3.19
CA THR A 567 12.54 25.46 -2.23
C THR A 567 12.40 23.97 -2.55
N VAL A 568 11.18 23.50 -2.82
CA VAL A 568 10.93 22.10 -3.18
C VAL A 568 11.50 21.76 -4.55
N SER A 569 11.35 22.64 -5.54
CA SER A 569 11.83 22.40 -6.91
C SER A 569 13.36 22.37 -6.99
N ASP A 570 14.05 23.32 -6.35
CA ASP A 570 15.51 23.39 -6.32
C ASP A 570 16.11 22.21 -5.57
N TRP A 571 15.48 21.79 -4.47
CA TRP A 571 15.93 20.61 -3.73
C TRP A 571 15.74 19.32 -4.54
N VAL A 572 14.60 19.15 -5.23
CA VAL A 572 14.39 18.03 -6.17
C VAL A 572 15.45 18.05 -7.28
N ASP A 573 15.72 19.23 -7.87
CA ASP A 573 16.69 19.38 -8.96
C ASP A 573 18.14 19.07 -8.52
N ALA A 574 18.52 19.46 -7.29
CA ALA A 574 19.81 19.11 -6.71
C ALA A 574 20.00 17.59 -6.53
N HIS A 575 18.91 16.82 -6.39
CA HIS A 575 18.95 15.39 -6.09
C HIS A 575 18.84 14.47 -7.32
N LEU A 576 18.51 15.00 -8.51
CA LEU A 576 18.35 14.18 -9.73
C LEU A 576 19.60 13.36 -10.07
N ALA A 577 20.78 13.99 -10.02
CA ALA A 577 22.05 13.36 -10.40
C ALA A 577 22.56 12.30 -9.39
N LYS A 578 22.09 12.38 -8.14
CA LYS A 578 22.37 11.40 -7.08
C LYS A 578 21.45 10.18 -7.19
N ALA A 579 20.19 10.42 -7.55
CA ALA A 579 19.17 9.40 -7.69
C ALA A 579 19.26 8.58 -8.99
N ALA A 580 19.79 9.12 -10.08
CA ALA A 580 20.01 8.40 -11.34
C ALA A 580 21.15 7.33 -11.30
N LYS A 581 21.68 7.02 -10.11
CA LYS A 581 22.73 6.01 -9.87
C LYS A 581 22.26 4.82 -9.04
N LEU A 582 20.98 4.82 -8.63
CA LEU A 582 20.27 3.71 -7.99
C LEU A 582 19.45 2.96 -9.06
#